data_AF-A0ABC8RZA8-F1
#
_entry.id   AF-A0ABC8RZA8-F1
#
_cell.length_a   1.000
_cell.length_b   1.000
_cell.length_c   1.000
_cell.angle_alpha   90.00
_cell.angle_beta   90.00
_cell.angle_gamma   90.00
#
_symmetry.space_group_name_H-M   'P 1'
#
loop_
_entity.id
_entity.type
_entity.pdbx_description
1 polymer ?
#
loop_
_entity_poly.entity_id
_entity_poly.type
_entity_poly.pdbx_seq_one_letter_code
_entity_poly.pdbx_strand_id
1 'polypeptide(L)'
;MTGFNRLFAADVYGAINVWDRRMSDLPCLELTTDSIGAVNRINCIKLNAENQIIFGASKYGIVYMWDLRGGRSTAAFQSHKG
;
A
#
# COMPACT_ATOMS: atom_id res chain seq x y z
N MET A 1 -0.26 4.26 -25.79
CA MET A 1 0.05 3.36 -24.66
C MET A 1 0.27 4.21 -23.42
N THR A 2 -0.75 4.42 -22.59
CA THR A 2 -0.62 5.15 -21.32
C THR A 2 0.02 4.21 -20.30
N GLY A 3 1.35 4.09 -20.36
CA GLY A 3 2.12 3.23 -19.47
C GLY A 3 1.93 3.63 -18.01
N PHE A 4 1.78 2.63 -17.15
CA PHE A 4 1.77 2.78 -15.69
C PHE A 4 3.10 3.40 -15.24
N ASN A 5 3.13 4.73 -15.03
CA ASN A 5 4.34 5.42 -14.57
C ASN A 5 4.58 5.24 -13.07
N ARG A 6 3.60 4.69 -12.36
CA ARG A 6 3.69 4.41 -10.93
C ARG A 6 3.95 2.93 -10.70
N LEU A 7 4.97 2.65 -9.89
CA LEU A 7 5.26 1.32 -9.37
C LEU A 7 4.96 1.31 -7.86
N PHE A 8 4.47 0.18 -7.38
CA PHE A 8 4.14 -0.03 -5.97
C PHE A 8 4.79 -1.32 -5.49
N ALA A 9 5.43 -1.30 -4.33
CA ALA A 9 5.99 -2.50 -3.72
C ALA A 9 5.84 -2.45 -2.20
N ALA A 10 5.36 -3.54 -1.61
CA ALA A 10 5.36 -3.72 -0.17
C ALA A 10 6.76 -4.07 0.34
N ASP A 11 7.14 -3.57 1.50
CA ASP A 11 8.39 -3.89 2.16
C ASP A 11 8.23 -4.83 3.37
N VAL A 12 9.35 -5.13 4.02
CA VAL A 12 9.41 -6.05 5.16
C VAL A 12 8.94 -5.44 6.49
N TYR A 13 8.69 -4.13 6.55
CA TYR A 13 8.27 -3.38 7.73
C TYR A 13 6.77 -3.01 7.72
N GLY A 14 6.06 -3.41 6.67
CA GLY A 14 4.62 -3.18 6.55
C GLY A 14 4.28 -1.85 5.88
N ALA A 15 5.21 -1.28 5.11
CA ALA A 15 4.96 -0.12 4.27
C ALA A 15 4.81 -0.51 2.80
N ILE A 16 4.16 0.36 2.02
CA ILE A 16 4.13 0.29 0.57
C ILE A 16 4.88 1.49 0.01
N ASN A 17 5.96 1.21 -0.70
CA ASN A 17 6.77 2.19 -1.38
C ASN A 17 6.17 2.47 -2.77
N VAL A 18 6.17 3.74 -3.15
CA VAL A 18 5.62 4.24 -4.42
C VAL A 18 6.71 4.97 -5.18
N TRP A 19 6.88 4.59 -6.45
CA TRP A 19 7.78 5.27 -7.38
C TRP A 19 6.97 5.92 -8.48
N ASP A 20 7.32 7.13 -8.87
CA ASP A 20 6.94 7.69 -10.17
C ASP A 20 8.19 7.72 -11.05
N ARG A 21 8.21 6.87 -12.08
CA ARG A 21 9.36 6.68 -12.98
C ARG A 21 9.77 7.95 -13.73
N ARG A 22 8.92 8.98 -13.74
CA ARG A 22 9.21 10.27 -14.37
C ARG A 22 9.86 11.25 -13.40
N MET A 23 9.71 11.03 -12.10
CA MET A 23 10.24 11.93 -11.06
C MET A 23 11.61 11.48 -10.57
N SER A 24 11.79 10.19 -10.27
CA SER A 24 13.02 9.68 -9.67
C SER A 24 13.11 8.15 -9.77
N ASP A 25 14.34 7.63 -9.66
CA ASP A 25 14.59 6.21 -9.41
C ASP A 25 14.37 5.82 -7.94
N LEU A 26 14.26 6.81 -7.03
CA LEU A 26 13.94 6.61 -5.63
C LEU A 26 12.43 6.66 -5.38
N PRO A 27 11.93 5.99 -4.32
CA PRO A 27 10.53 6.09 -3.95
C PRO A 27 10.19 7.54 -3.60
N CYS A 28 9.08 8.04 -4.15
CA CYS A 28 8.61 9.40 -3.92
C CYS A 28 7.55 9.48 -2.82
N LEU A 29 6.97 8.34 -2.42
CA LEU A 29 5.97 8.26 -1.35
C LEU A 29 6.03 6.89 -0.65
N GLU A 30 5.84 6.92 0.67
CA GLU A 30 5.70 5.73 1.50
C GLU A 30 4.31 5.73 2.15
N LEU A 31 3.58 4.63 1.99
CA LEU A 31 2.28 4.40 2.61
C LEU A 31 2.48 3.47 3.80
N THR A 32 2.42 4.05 4.99
CA THR A 32 2.61 3.30 6.24
C THR A 32 1.27 2.87 6.83
N THR A 33 1.31 1.83 7.65
CA THR A 33 0.21 1.48 8.54
C THR A 33 0.43 2.11 9.91
N ASP A 34 -0.60 2.13 10.76
CA ASP A 34 -0.49 2.62 12.13
C ASP A 34 0.36 1.68 13.03
N SER A 35 0.66 0.47 12.55
CA SER A 35 1.50 -0.53 13.22
C SER A 35 2.72 -0.83 12.35
N ILE A 36 3.74 0.02 12.48
CA ILE A 36 5.01 -0.09 11.75
C ILE A 36 5.90 -1.11 12.47
N GLY A 37 6.44 -2.08 11.73
CA GLY A 37 7.40 -3.06 12.24
C GLY A 37 7.30 -4.43 11.57
N ALA A 38 8.35 -5.24 11.71
CA ALA A 38 8.50 -6.55 11.05
C ALA A 38 7.36 -7.56 11.35
N VAL A 39 6.56 -7.28 12.38
CA VAL A 39 5.38 -8.04 12.74
C VAL A 39 4.33 -7.89 11.62
N ASN A 40 4.11 -6.68 11.10
CA ASN A 40 2.98 -6.37 10.23
C ASN A 40 3.32 -6.39 8.72
N ARG A 41 3.97 -7.46 8.26
CA ARG A 41 4.32 -7.61 6.84
C ARG A 41 3.08 -7.68 5.95
N ILE A 42 3.08 -6.85 4.90
CA ILE A 42 2.09 -6.89 3.82
C ILE A 42 2.52 -7.93 2.79
N ASN A 43 1.69 -8.94 2.58
CA ASN A 43 2.00 -10.08 1.70
C ASN A 43 1.42 -9.93 0.30
N CYS A 44 0.42 -9.06 0.12
CA CYS A 44 -0.15 -8.78 -1.18
C CYS A 44 -0.64 -7.34 -1.26
N ILE A 45 -0.58 -6.80 -2.48
CA ILE A 45 -1.06 -5.46 -2.80
C ILE A 45 -1.93 -5.50 -4.04
N LYS A 46 -3.00 -4.70 -4.07
CA LYS A 46 -3.89 -4.52 -5.21
C LYS A 46 -4.36 -3.07 -5.32
N LEU A 47 -4.48 -2.58 -6.54
CA LEU A 47 -5.15 -1.32 -6.86
C LEU A 47 -6.60 -1.59 -7.21
N ASN A 48 -7.48 -0.63 -6.93
CA ASN A 48 -8.80 -0.60 -7.55
C ASN A 48 -8.72 -0.27 -9.05
N ALA A 49 -9.83 -0.45 -9.77
CA ALA A 49 -9.89 -0.23 -11.23
C ALA A 49 -9.52 1.21 -11.62
N GLU A 50 -9.82 2.18 -10.76
CA GLU A 50 -9.54 3.59 -10.99
C GLU A 50 -8.10 4.01 -10.61
N ASN A 51 -7.28 3.12 -10.06
CA ASN A 51 -5.94 3.43 -9.52
C ASN A 51 -5.92 4.56 -8.48
N GLN A 52 -6.99 4.67 -7.69
CA GLN A 52 -7.15 5.70 -6.65
C GLN A 52 -6.99 5.12 -5.24
N ILE A 53 -7.17 3.81 -5.08
CA ILE A 53 -7.14 3.12 -3.80
C ILE A 53 -6.17 1.94 -3.89
N ILE A 54 -5.29 1.83 -2.91
CA ILE A 54 -4.46 0.64 -2.70
C ILE A 54 -5.01 -0.17 -1.55
N PHE A 55 -5.07 -1.47 -1.73
CA PHE A 55 -5.34 -2.47 -0.71
C PHE A 55 -4.08 -3.26 -0.43
N GLY A 56 -3.75 -3.45 0.84
CA GLY A 56 -2.65 -4.30 1.28
C GLY A 56 -3.14 -5.26 2.35
N ALA A 57 -2.87 -6.56 2.21
CA ALA A 57 -3.25 -7.54 3.23
C ALA A 57 -2.03 -8.04 3.99
N SER A 58 -2.13 -8.05 5.32
CA SER A 58 -1.10 -8.60 6.20
C SER A 58 -1.30 -10.09 6.46
N LYS A 59 -0.23 -10.76 6.88
CA LYS A 59 -0.28 -12.18 7.31
C LYS A 59 -1.27 -12.45 8.46
N TYR A 60 -1.68 -11.41 9.20
CA TYR A 60 -2.62 -11.52 10.32
C TYR A 60 -4.08 -11.35 9.90
N GLY A 61 -4.36 -11.25 8.60
CA GLY A 61 -5.73 -11.09 8.10
C GLY A 61 -6.27 -9.68 8.25
N ILE A 62 -5.40 -8.68 8.49
CA ILE A 62 -5.77 -7.27 8.46
C ILE A 62 -5.58 -6.77 7.03
N VAL A 63 -6.61 -6.10 6.50
CA VAL A 63 -6.57 -5.43 5.20
C VAL A 63 -6.50 -3.93 5.44
N TYR A 64 -5.47 -3.31 4.90
CA TYR A 64 -5.27 -1.87 4.92
C TYR A 64 -5.71 -1.27 3.60
N MET A 65 -6.27 -0.06 3.68
CA MET A 65 -6.67 0.73 2.53
C MET A 65 -5.95 2.08 2.57
N TRP A 66 -5.49 2.56 1.42
CA TRP A 66 -4.90 3.89 1.27
C TRP A 66 -5.50 4.63 0.06
N ASP A 67 -6.02 5.84 0.27
CA ASP A 67 -6.47 6.73 -0.79
C ASP A 67 -5.32 7.58 -1.34
N LEU A 68 -5.05 7.44 -2.64
CA LEU A 68 -3.96 8.11 -3.37
C LEU A 68 -4.30 9.54 -3.80
N ARG A 69 -5.54 10.00 -3.63
CA ARG A 69 -6.00 11.32 -4.12
C ARG A 69 -5.66 12.49 -3.21
N GLY A 70 -5.27 12.26 -1.96
CA GLY A 70 -5.11 13.37 -1.01
C GLY A 70 -4.58 13.05 0.39
N GLY A 71 -4.31 11.77 0.71
CA GLY A 71 -3.48 11.40 1.86
C GLY A 71 -4.23 11.14 3.16
N ARG A 72 -3.90 9.99 3.76
CA ARG A 72 -4.21 9.52 5.11
C ARG A 72 -5.68 9.21 5.40
N SER A 73 -6.10 8.04 4.94
CA SER A 73 -7.00 7.22 5.73
C SER A 73 -6.56 5.77 5.63
N THR A 74 -5.66 5.37 6.52
CA THR A 74 -5.39 3.96 6.85
C THR A 74 -6.64 3.38 7.50
N ALA A 75 -7.64 3.02 6.71
CA ALA A 75 -8.73 2.20 7.24
C ALA A 75 -8.22 0.75 7.28
N ALA A 76 -8.02 0.23 8.48
CA ALA A 76 -7.71 -1.18 8.70
C ALA A 76 -9.02 -1.96 8.91
N PHE A 77 -9.26 -2.94 8.04
CA PHE A 77 -10.36 -3.89 8.16
C PHE A 77 -9.82 -5.20 8.71
N GLN A 78 -10.41 -5.68 9.80
CA GLN A 78 -10.10 -6.99 10.37
C GLN A 78 -11.31 -7.91 10.19
N SER A 79 -11.15 -8.98 9.41
CA SER A 79 -12.16 -10.03 9.36
C SER A 79 -11.92 -10.97 10.54
N HIS A 80 -12.88 -11.07 11.45
CA HIS A 80 -12.85 -12.12 12.47
C HIS A 80 -13.01 -13.47 11.77
N LYS A 81 -11.97 -14.30 11.85
CA LYS A 81 -12.11 -15.72 11.49
C LYS A 81 -13.02 -16.37 12.53
N GLY A 82 -14.20 -16.80 12.10
CA GLY A 82 -15.02 -17.77 12.83
C GLY A 82 -14.36 -19.15 12.82
#